data_AF-K7YW92-F1
#
_entry.id   AF-K7YW92-F1
#
_cell.length_a   1.000
_cell.length_b   1.000
_cell.length_c   1.000
_cell.angle_alpha   90.00
_cell.angle_beta   90.00
_cell.angle_gamma   90.00
#
_symmetry.space_group_name_H-M   'P 1'
#
loop_
_entity.id
_entity.type
_entity.pdbx_description
1 polymer ?
#
loop_
_entity_poly.entity_id
_entity_poly.type
_entity_poly.pdbx_seq_one_letter_code
_entity_poly.pdbx_strand_id
1 'polypeptide(L)'
;MAMEPGAQEMKGCPKCGALNGRRAKECYSCHVIFEKLEGLPKDPSLKAQPSLVRKWKNLVENFDNEELHDEFIRSCHELDALRFAILKYEDLKTAQGGDPQCDQMIARINSLMMVGLSQKPTAKDAGVKPKWNKYMYWGPFGLSALLILLGMINLGHRNLIGVGVALACMAAGLIVMIKGKISASDFLD
;
A
#
# COMPACT_ATOMS: atom_id res chain seq x y z
N MET A 1 -9.29 60.39 -1.63
CA MET A 1 -8.32 59.30 -1.84
C MET A 1 -8.53 58.27 -0.74
N ALA A 2 -9.27 57.20 -1.03
CA ALA A 2 -9.39 56.05 -0.15
C ALA A 2 -9.07 54.82 -1.01
N MET A 3 -7.83 54.36 -0.93
CA MET A 3 -7.39 53.10 -1.54
C MET A 3 -7.72 51.98 -0.54
N GLU A 4 -8.73 51.20 -0.88
CA GLU A 4 -9.03 49.92 -0.24
C GLU A 4 -7.80 49.00 -0.29
N PRO A 5 -7.44 48.30 0.80
CA PRO A 5 -6.35 47.34 0.79
C PRO A 5 -6.78 46.12 -0.03
N GLY A 6 -6.22 46.00 -1.23
CA GLY A 6 -6.51 44.92 -2.17
C GLY A 6 -6.40 43.56 -1.51
N ALA A 7 -7.50 42.82 -1.55
CA ALA A 7 -7.58 41.41 -1.24
C ALA A 7 -6.43 40.69 -1.97
N GLN A 8 -5.41 40.29 -1.22
CA GLN A 8 -4.23 39.64 -1.77
C GLN A 8 -4.63 38.21 -2.20
N GLU A 9 -5.03 38.07 -3.46
CA GLU A 9 -5.26 36.76 -4.07
C GLU A 9 -3.98 35.92 -3.99
N MET A 10 -4.01 34.87 -3.17
CA MET A 10 -2.90 33.93 -3.01
C MET A 10 -2.99 32.82 -4.07
N LYS A 11 -1.86 32.43 -4.67
CA LYS A 11 -1.79 31.29 -5.60
C LYS A 11 -1.18 30.07 -4.92
N GLY A 12 -1.86 28.93 -5.02
CA GLY A 12 -1.35 27.65 -4.52
C GLY A 12 -0.21 27.12 -5.40
N CYS A 13 0.89 26.68 -4.79
CA CYS A 13 1.98 26.04 -5.52
C CYS A 13 1.52 24.67 -6.04
N PRO A 14 1.70 24.37 -7.33
CA PRO A 14 1.30 23.08 -7.89
C PRO A 14 2.15 21.90 -7.38
N LYS A 15 3.35 22.15 -6.84
CA LYS A 15 4.28 21.10 -6.36
C LYS A 15 4.13 20.75 -4.88
N CYS A 16 3.81 21.72 -4.03
CA CYS A 16 3.75 21.52 -2.57
C CYS A 16 2.46 22.03 -1.91
N GLY A 17 1.54 22.61 -2.69
CA GLY A 17 0.30 23.17 -2.17
C GLY A 17 0.45 24.48 -1.38
N ALA A 18 1.66 24.97 -1.12
CA ALA A 18 1.88 26.19 -0.34
C ALA A 18 1.25 27.42 -1.01
N LEU A 19 0.61 28.29 -0.22
CA LEU A 19 0.00 29.53 -0.68
C LEU A 19 1.07 30.62 -0.85
N ASN A 20 1.34 31.03 -2.09
CA ASN A 20 2.31 32.07 -2.41
C ASN A 20 1.60 33.34 -2.88
N GLY A 21 2.25 34.51 -2.73
CA GLY A 21 1.74 35.75 -3.31
C GLY A 21 1.62 35.63 -4.84
N ARG A 22 0.60 36.24 -5.45
CA ARG A 22 0.32 36.15 -6.90
C ARG A 22 1.56 36.46 -7.77
N ARG A 23 2.36 37.45 -7.36
CA ARG A 23 3.57 37.90 -8.05
C ARG A 23 4.86 37.15 -7.69
N ALA A 24 4.80 36.19 -6.75
CA ALA A 24 5.97 35.39 -6.40
C ALA A 24 6.44 34.61 -7.64
N LYS A 25 7.71 34.77 -8.01
CA LYS A 25 8.34 34.07 -9.15
C LYS A 25 8.73 32.65 -8.79
N GLU A 26 8.91 32.39 -7.50
CA GLU A 26 9.24 31.10 -6.91
C GLU A 26 8.38 30.80 -5.69
N CYS A 27 8.24 29.52 -5.36
CA CYS A 27 7.54 29.13 -4.15
C CYS A 27 8.43 29.24 -2.90
N TYR A 28 8.01 29.94 -1.85
CA TYR A 28 8.81 30.05 -0.62
C TYR A 28 9.07 28.69 0.07
N SER A 29 8.16 27.71 -0.10
CA SER A 29 8.26 26.42 0.61
C SER A 29 9.04 25.37 -0.18
N CYS A 30 8.96 25.36 -1.51
CA CYS A 30 9.60 24.33 -2.35
C CYS A 30 10.56 24.89 -3.40
N HIS A 31 10.73 26.22 -3.43
CA HIS A 31 11.66 26.98 -4.27
C HIS A 31 11.51 26.72 -5.76
N VAL A 32 10.32 26.27 -6.19
CA VAL A 32 10.06 26.03 -7.60
C VAL A 32 9.65 27.32 -8.29
N ILE A 33 10.35 27.59 -9.39
CA ILE A 33 10.11 28.70 -10.29
C ILE A 33 8.84 28.41 -11.10
N PHE A 34 7.83 29.27 -10.97
CA PHE A 34 6.52 29.08 -11.59
C PHE A 34 6.58 29.12 -13.12
N GLU A 35 7.46 29.96 -13.67
CA GLU A 35 7.67 30.13 -15.11
C GLU A 35 8.15 28.83 -15.79
N LYS A 36 8.89 27.97 -15.07
CA LYS A 36 9.38 26.68 -15.59
C LYS A 36 8.34 25.55 -15.52
N LEU A 37 7.22 25.78 -14.81
CA LEU A 37 6.12 24.81 -14.64
C LEU A 37 5.02 24.94 -15.69
N GLU A 38 4.94 26.06 -16.43
CA GLU A 38 3.83 26.35 -17.35
C GLU A 38 3.79 25.44 -18.59
N GLY A 39 4.86 24.70 -18.87
CA GLY A 39 4.99 23.80 -20.02
C GLY A 39 5.01 22.30 -19.73
N LEU A 40 4.89 21.87 -18.46
CA LEU A 40 4.88 20.45 -18.12
C LEU A 40 3.45 19.93 -17.91
N PRO A 41 3.13 18.68 -18.33
CA PRO A 41 1.86 18.06 -17.98
C PRO A 41 1.69 18.10 -16.45
N LYS A 42 0.63 18.77 -16.00
CA LYS A 42 0.27 18.89 -14.59
C LYS A 42 -0.23 17.54 -14.11
N ASP A 43 0.69 16.63 -13.82
CA ASP A 43 0.35 15.37 -13.18
C ASP A 43 -0.15 15.66 -11.76
N PRO A 44 -1.44 15.40 -11.45
CA PRO A 44 -2.02 15.68 -10.14
C PRO A 44 -1.43 14.79 -9.02
N SER A 45 -0.65 13.77 -9.39
CA SER A 45 0.13 12.89 -8.50
C SER A 45 1.31 13.61 -7.80
N LEU A 46 1.77 14.75 -8.33
CA LEU A 46 2.95 15.48 -7.82
C LEU A 46 2.64 16.55 -6.76
N LYS A 47 1.47 16.51 -6.12
CA LYS A 47 1.16 17.39 -4.98
C LYS A 47 1.76 16.77 -3.71
N ALA A 48 2.97 17.18 -3.34
CA ALA A 48 3.51 16.80 -2.04
C ALA A 48 2.70 17.49 -0.94
N GLN A 49 2.05 16.72 -0.06
CA GLN A 49 1.37 17.27 1.10
C GLN A 49 2.38 18.00 2.03
N PRO A 50 1.98 19.12 2.66
CA PRO A 50 2.85 19.84 3.61
C PRO A 50 3.41 18.97 4.74
N SER A 51 2.69 17.92 5.13
CA SER A 51 3.10 16.90 6.11
C SER A 51 4.37 16.16 5.69
N LEU A 52 4.46 15.73 4.43
CA LEU A 52 5.62 15.01 3.87
C LEU A 52 6.87 15.90 3.83
N VAL A 53 6.69 17.18 3.52
CA VAL A 53 7.79 18.16 3.50
C VAL A 53 8.38 18.32 4.91
N ARG A 54 7.55 18.32 5.96
CA ARG A 54 8.02 18.41 7.35
C ARG A 54 8.78 17.15 7.75
N LYS A 55 8.27 15.96 7.41
CA LYS A 55 8.97 14.69 7.68
C LYS A 55 10.30 14.61 6.96
N TRP A 56 10.37 15.09 5.72
CA TRP A 56 11.62 15.17 4.97
C TRP A 56 12.66 16.07 5.65
N LYS A 57 12.26 17.25 6.16
CA LYS A 57 13.19 18.13 6.88
C LYS A 57 13.77 17.45 8.13
N ASN A 58 12.92 16.80 8.92
CA ASN A 58 13.35 16.07 10.13
C ASN A 58 14.31 14.92 9.77
N LEU A 59 14.02 14.18 8.69
CA LEU A 59 14.88 13.12 8.18
C LEU A 59 16.26 13.65 7.75
N VAL A 60 16.32 14.78 7.03
CA VAL A 60 17.60 15.36 6.59
C VAL A 60 18.43 15.88 7.77
N GLU A 61 17.77 16.38 8.83
CA GLU A 61 18.45 16.78 10.07
C GLU A 61 19.02 15.59 10.84
N ASN A 62 18.45 14.40 10.68
CA ASN A 62 18.83 13.17 11.39
C ASN A 62 18.99 12.00 10.41
N PHE A 63 19.86 12.17 9.42
CA PHE A 63 19.97 11.26 8.27
C PHE A 63 20.47 9.85 8.65
N ASP A 64 21.23 9.70 9.73
CA ASP A 64 21.72 8.36 10.13
C ASP A 64 20.62 7.48 10.77
N ASN A 65 19.43 8.03 11.02
CA ASN A 65 18.36 7.32 11.68
C ASN A 65 17.44 6.59 10.68
N GLU A 66 17.65 5.28 10.55
CA GLU A 66 16.83 4.39 9.70
C GLU A 66 15.32 4.46 10.01
N GLU A 67 14.92 4.69 11.27
CA GLU A 67 13.49 4.75 11.62
C GLU A 67 12.79 5.94 10.96
N LEU A 68 13.48 7.07 10.79
CA LEU A 68 12.94 8.25 10.12
C LEU A 68 12.79 8.04 8.62
N HIS A 69 13.73 7.29 8.01
CA HIS A 69 13.61 6.84 6.62
C HIS A 69 12.37 5.99 6.42
N ASP A 70 12.15 5.02 7.31
CA ASP A 70 10.98 4.14 7.30
C ASP A 70 9.68 4.92 7.46
N GLU A 71 9.64 5.85 8.41
CA GLU A 71 8.45 6.67 8.65
C GLU A 71 8.13 7.56 7.44
N PHE A 72 9.14 8.17 6.83
CA PHE A 72 8.98 8.99 5.64
C PHE A 72 8.49 8.16 4.45
N ILE A 73 9.11 7.00 4.17
CA ILE A 73 8.73 6.11 3.07
C ILE A 73 7.31 5.57 3.28
N ARG A 74 6.95 5.17 4.50
CA ARG A 74 5.59 4.73 4.84
C ARG A 74 4.56 5.84 4.60
N SER A 75 4.87 7.07 5.02
CA SER A 75 3.99 8.22 4.80
C SER A 75 3.83 8.54 3.30
N CYS A 76 4.90 8.40 2.52
CA CYS A 76 4.85 8.53 1.07
C CYS A 76 4.02 7.40 0.43
N HIS A 77 4.10 6.18 0.95
CA HIS A 77 3.31 5.04 0.47
C HIS A 77 1.81 5.24 0.75
N GLU A 78 1.44 5.63 1.97
CA GLU A 78 0.04 5.86 2.37
C GLU A 78 -0.64 6.98 1.58
N LEU A 79 0.13 7.96 1.12
CA LEU A 79 -0.33 9.11 0.36
C LEU A 79 -0.16 8.96 -1.16
N ASP A 80 0.21 7.76 -1.63
CA ASP A 80 0.50 7.45 -3.04
C ASP A 80 1.51 8.42 -3.69
N ALA A 81 2.49 8.86 -2.89
CA ALA A 81 3.50 9.86 -3.21
C ALA A 81 4.92 9.26 -3.23
N LEU A 82 5.08 7.97 -3.54
CA LEU A 82 6.39 7.30 -3.59
C LEU A 82 7.34 7.93 -4.61
N ARG A 83 6.81 8.43 -5.74
CA ARG A 83 7.61 9.11 -6.75
C ARG A 83 8.23 10.42 -6.24
N PHE A 84 7.56 11.09 -5.31
CA PHE A 84 8.11 12.27 -4.62
C PHE A 84 9.28 11.87 -3.71
N ALA A 85 9.22 10.72 -3.03
CA ALA A 85 10.32 10.23 -2.22
C ALA A 85 11.57 9.94 -3.07
N ILE A 86 11.41 9.28 -4.23
CA ILE A 86 12.53 9.00 -5.15
C ILE A 86 13.26 10.28 -5.55
N LEU A 87 12.52 11.28 -6.03
CA LEU A 87 13.10 12.57 -6.44
C LEU A 87 13.89 13.22 -5.31
N LYS A 88 13.42 13.10 -4.06
CA LYS A 88 14.11 13.67 -2.90
C LYS A 88 15.43 12.99 -2.57
N TYR A 89 15.48 11.66 -2.66
CA TYR A 89 16.73 10.93 -2.48
C TYR A 89 17.70 11.13 -3.66
N GLU A 90 17.20 11.27 -4.90
CA GLU A 90 18.04 11.58 -6.07
C GLU A 90 18.64 12.99 -5.99
N ASP A 91 17.84 13.98 -5.59
CA ASP A 91 18.30 15.35 -5.35
C ASP A 91 19.41 15.36 -4.28
N LEU A 92 19.21 14.64 -3.18
CA LEU A 92 20.17 14.55 -2.07
C LEU A 92 21.46 13.84 -2.50
N LYS A 93 21.34 12.70 -3.19
CA LYS A 93 22.47 11.95 -3.75
C LYS A 93 23.31 12.82 -4.66
N THR A 94 22.67 13.59 -5.54
CA THR A 94 23.36 14.49 -6.48
C THR A 94 24.07 15.63 -5.75
N ALA A 95 23.43 16.19 -4.72
CA ALA A 95 24.01 17.27 -3.92
C ALA A 95 25.25 16.81 -3.11
N GLN A 96 25.27 15.56 -2.66
CA GLN A 96 26.38 14.99 -1.88
C GLN A 96 27.48 14.34 -2.73
N GLY A 97 27.32 14.26 -4.06
CA GLY A 97 28.30 13.61 -4.95
C GLY A 97 28.24 12.07 -4.95
N GLY A 98 27.12 11.51 -4.49
CA GLY A 98 26.90 10.07 -4.37
C GLY A 98 26.89 9.60 -2.92
N ASP A 99 25.78 9.01 -2.49
CA ASP A 99 25.60 8.42 -1.17
C ASP A 99 24.97 7.02 -1.30
N PRO A 100 25.64 5.96 -0.79
CA PRO A 100 25.10 4.60 -0.84
C PRO A 100 23.80 4.42 -0.07
N GLN A 101 23.54 5.23 0.97
CA GLN A 101 22.30 5.15 1.74
C GLN A 101 21.10 5.64 0.92
N CYS A 102 21.27 6.75 0.18
CA CYS A 102 20.28 7.18 -0.80
C CYS A 102 19.95 6.09 -1.83
N ASP A 103 20.95 5.37 -2.34
CA ASP A 103 20.75 4.29 -3.31
C ASP A 103 19.95 3.11 -2.71
N GLN A 104 20.25 2.74 -1.47
CA GLN A 104 19.48 1.72 -0.74
C GLN A 104 18.02 2.14 -0.57
N MET A 105 17.76 3.40 -0.19
CA MET A 105 16.40 3.90 -0.01
C MET A 105 15.62 3.98 -1.32
N ILE A 106 16.27 4.40 -2.42
CA ILE A 106 15.65 4.41 -3.76
C ILE A 106 15.29 2.98 -4.18
N ALA A 107 16.19 2.01 -4.00
CA ALA A 107 15.93 0.60 -4.31
C ALA A 107 14.74 0.05 -3.52
N ARG A 108 14.67 0.38 -2.22
CA ARG A 108 13.54 0.00 -1.35
C ARG A 108 12.23 0.61 -1.83
N ILE A 109 12.20 1.90 -2.17
CA ILE A 109 11.00 2.54 -2.71
C ILE A 109 10.55 1.87 -4.02
N ASN A 110 11.50 1.56 -4.92
CA ASN A 110 11.19 0.86 -6.16
C ASN A 110 10.58 -0.53 -5.92
N SER A 111 11.08 -1.29 -4.93
CA SER A 111 10.46 -2.58 -4.57
C SER A 111 9.02 -2.42 -4.07
N LEU A 112 8.72 -1.38 -3.28
CA LEU A 112 7.37 -1.10 -2.79
C LEU A 112 6.42 -0.76 -3.93
N MET A 113 6.90 -0.01 -4.93
CA MET A 113 6.11 0.30 -6.13
C MET A 113 5.77 -0.95 -6.96
N MET A 114 6.69 -1.91 -7.06
CA MET A 114 6.43 -3.17 -7.77
C MET A 114 5.40 -4.05 -7.05
N VAL A 115 5.43 -4.08 -5.72
CA VAL A 115 4.43 -4.81 -4.91
C VAL A 115 3.05 -4.13 -5.01
N GLY A 116 3.01 -2.79 -5.07
CA GLY A 116 1.77 -2.03 -5.27
C GLY A 116 1.08 -2.27 -6.61
N LEU A 117 1.82 -2.60 -7.68
CA LEU A 117 1.22 -2.99 -8.97
C LEU A 117 0.54 -4.37 -8.92
N SER A 118 0.97 -5.25 -8.01
CA SER A 118 0.33 -6.55 -7.78
C SER A 118 -0.89 -6.44 -6.85
N GLN A 119 -0.94 -5.40 -6.02
CA GLN A 119 -2.05 -5.12 -5.12
C GLN A 119 -2.83 -3.89 -5.59
N LYS A 120 -3.71 -4.09 -6.59
CA LYS A 120 -4.81 -3.15 -6.85
C LYS A 120 -5.47 -2.79 -5.51
N PRO A 121 -5.54 -1.51 -5.12
CA PRO A 121 -6.09 -1.14 -3.83
C PRO A 121 -7.58 -1.46 -3.86
N THR A 122 -7.97 -2.54 -3.20
CA THR A 122 -9.31 -2.62 -2.65
C THR A 122 -9.34 -1.51 -1.62
N ALA A 123 -10.10 -0.46 -1.94
CA ALA A 123 -10.43 0.60 -1.00
C ALA A 123 -10.74 -0.05 0.35
N LYS A 124 -10.30 0.61 1.43
CA LYS A 124 -10.63 0.27 2.81
C LYS A 124 -12.14 0.01 2.94
N ASP A 125 -12.56 -1.23 2.74
CA ASP A 125 -13.84 -1.72 3.23
C ASP A 125 -13.62 -1.87 4.73
N ALA A 126 -14.12 -0.87 5.45
CA ALA A 126 -14.38 -0.98 6.88
C ALA A 126 -15.00 -2.36 7.11
N GLY A 127 -14.28 -3.19 7.88
CA GLY A 127 -14.52 -4.62 7.97
C GLY A 127 -15.95 -4.98 8.37
N VAL A 128 -16.81 -5.20 7.38
CA VAL A 128 -17.92 -6.13 7.51
C VAL A 128 -17.27 -7.51 7.40
N LYS A 129 -16.84 -8.07 8.53
CA LYS A 129 -16.45 -9.50 8.59
C LYS A 129 -17.60 -10.28 7.93
N PRO A 130 -17.40 -10.94 6.78
CA PRO A 130 -18.48 -11.67 6.17
C PRO A 130 -18.88 -12.78 7.15
N LYS A 131 -20.12 -12.72 7.66
CA LYS A 131 -20.71 -13.75 8.54
C LYS A 131 -20.71 -15.15 7.89
N TRP A 132 -20.29 -15.25 6.64
CA TRP A 132 -20.14 -16.47 5.84
C TRP A 132 -18.92 -17.33 6.18
N ASN A 133 -18.00 -16.86 7.03
CA ASN A 133 -16.88 -17.69 7.48
C ASN A 133 -17.35 -18.97 8.21
N LYS A 134 -18.56 -18.96 8.81
CA LYS A 134 -19.14 -20.18 9.38
C LYS A 134 -19.53 -21.18 8.29
N TYR A 135 -20.17 -20.75 7.21
CA TYR A 135 -20.64 -21.66 6.14
C TYR A 135 -19.50 -22.24 5.30
N MET A 136 -18.36 -21.54 5.19
CA MET A 136 -17.19 -22.03 4.47
C MET A 136 -16.63 -23.35 5.02
N TYR A 137 -16.74 -23.58 6.34
CA TYR A 137 -16.34 -24.85 6.95
C TYR A 137 -17.32 -25.99 6.73
N TRP A 138 -18.60 -25.69 6.48
CA TRP A 138 -19.64 -26.70 6.29
C TRP A 138 -19.81 -27.11 4.81
N GLY A 139 -19.34 -26.30 3.87
CA GLY A 139 -19.40 -26.57 2.43
C GLY A 139 -18.83 -27.95 2.03
N PRO A 140 -17.59 -28.30 2.42
CA PRO A 140 -16.99 -29.59 2.07
C PRO A 140 -17.77 -30.80 2.62
N PHE A 141 -18.31 -30.69 3.83
CA PHE A 141 -19.13 -31.75 4.43
C PHE A 141 -20.48 -31.89 3.73
N GLY A 142 -21.10 -30.78 3.34
CA GLY A 142 -22.35 -30.80 2.57
C GLY A 142 -22.16 -31.47 1.19
N LEU A 143 -21.06 -31.15 0.50
CA LEU A 143 -20.74 -31.76 -0.79
C LEU A 143 -20.42 -33.26 -0.65
N SER A 144 -19.67 -33.66 0.38
CA SER A 144 -19.41 -35.07 0.68
C SER A 144 -20.70 -35.85 0.94
N ALA A 145 -21.59 -35.32 1.79
CA ALA A 145 -22.86 -35.97 2.11
C ALA A 145 -23.75 -36.14 0.86
N LEU A 146 -23.76 -35.13 -0.02
CA LEU A 146 -24.49 -35.19 -1.30
C LEU A 146 -23.94 -36.29 -2.22
N LEU A 147 -22.61 -36.41 -2.35
CA LEU A 147 -21.99 -37.45 -3.18
C LEU A 147 -22.25 -38.87 -2.64
N ILE A 148 -22.25 -39.04 -1.32
CA ILE A 148 -22.59 -40.32 -0.67
C ILE A 148 -24.07 -40.67 -0.92
N LEU A 149 -24.98 -39.71 -0.75
CA LEU A 149 -26.42 -39.92 -1.02
C LEU A 149 -26.69 -40.28 -2.48
N LEU A 150 -26.06 -39.59 -3.43
CA LEU A 150 -26.19 -39.90 -4.86
C LEU A 150 -25.62 -41.29 -5.21
N GLY A 151 -24.50 -41.67 -4.58
CA GLY A 151 -23.92 -43.00 -4.73
C GLY A 151 -24.78 -44.13 -4.12
N MET A 152 -25.58 -43.82 -3.10
CA MET A 152 -26.52 -44.77 -2.48
C MET A 152 -27.78 -44.97 -3.33
N ILE A 153 -28.31 -43.91 -3.95
CA ILE A 153 -29.55 -43.95 -4.74
C ILE A 153 -29.31 -44.66 -6.09
N ASN A 154 -28.14 -44.48 -6.70
CA ASN A 154 -27.81 -45.07 -7.99
C ASN A 154 -26.76 -46.20 -7.85
N LEU A 155 -27.17 -47.44 -8.08
CA LEU A 155 -26.27 -48.61 -8.06
C LEU A 155 -25.10 -48.49 -9.06
N GLY A 156 -25.27 -47.72 -10.15
CA GLY A 156 -24.21 -47.45 -11.14
C GLY A 156 -23.09 -46.53 -10.66
N HIS A 157 -23.28 -45.82 -9.55
CA HIS A 157 -22.33 -44.82 -9.03
C HIS A 157 -21.82 -45.15 -7.63
N ARG A 158 -21.76 -46.43 -7.24
CA ARG A 158 -21.21 -46.85 -5.93
C ARG A 158 -19.80 -46.31 -5.67
N ASN A 159 -19.01 -46.07 -6.72
CA ASN A 159 -17.67 -45.49 -6.62
C ASN A 159 -17.69 -44.04 -6.08
N LEU A 160 -18.80 -43.29 -6.23
CA LEU A 160 -18.94 -41.94 -5.65
C LEU A 160 -18.96 -41.95 -4.12
N ILE A 161 -19.37 -43.06 -3.50
CA ILE A 161 -19.39 -43.19 -2.03
C ILE A 161 -17.97 -43.09 -1.49
N GLY A 162 -17.00 -43.79 -2.10
CA GLY A 162 -15.60 -43.74 -1.70
C GLY A 162 -14.99 -42.35 -1.87
N VAL A 163 -15.33 -41.66 -2.97
CA VAL A 163 -14.89 -40.27 -3.21
C VAL A 163 -15.47 -39.32 -2.17
N GLY A 164 -16.75 -39.46 -1.82
CA GLY A 164 -17.39 -38.66 -0.78
C GLY A 164 -16.73 -38.85 0.58
N VAL A 165 -16.46 -40.10 0.99
CA VAL A 165 -15.78 -40.41 2.26
C VAL A 165 -14.36 -39.83 2.29
N ALA A 166 -13.57 -40.00 1.23
CA ALA A 166 -12.22 -39.45 1.14
C ALA A 166 -12.21 -37.92 1.29
N LEU A 167 -13.17 -37.24 0.65
CA LEU A 167 -13.31 -35.78 0.72
C LEU A 167 -13.71 -35.31 2.13
N ALA A 168 -14.55 -36.04 2.86
CA ALA A 168 -14.87 -35.74 4.26
C ALA A 168 -13.64 -35.88 5.17
N CYS A 169 -12.84 -36.93 4.99
CA CYS A 169 -11.62 -37.14 5.78
C CYS A 169 -10.58 -36.03 5.52
N MET A 170 -10.36 -35.65 4.26
CA MET A 170 -9.46 -34.54 3.92
C MET A 170 -9.96 -33.21 4.50
N ALA A 171 -11.26 -32.93 4.41
CA ALA A 171 -11.84 -31.73 4.98
C ALA A 171 -11.69 -31.67 6.51
N ALA A 172 -11.91 -32.79 7.21
CA ALA A 172 -11.68 -32.89 8.64
C ALA A 172 -10.20 -32.66 9.00
N GLY A 173 -9.27 -33.28 8.26
CA GLY A 173 -7.83 -33.11 8.45
C GLY A 173 -7.38 -31.65 8.27
N LEU A 174 -7.84 -30.97 7.22
CA LEU A 174 -7.55 -29.56 6.99
C LEU A 174 -8.13 -28.67 8.10
N ILE A 175 -9.34 -28.94 8.58
CA ILE A 175 -9.94 -28.17 9.68
C ILE A 175 -9.15 -28.35 10.97
N VAL A 176 -8.69 -29.56 11.26
CA VAL A 176 -7.82 -29.85 12.41
C VAL A 176 -6.47 -29.16 12.26
N MET A 177 -5.88 -29.12 11.06
CA MET A 177 -4.62 -28.42 10.81
C MET A 177 -4.77 -26.89 10.94
N ILE A 178 -5.91 -26.33 10.54
CA ILE A 178 -6.18 -24.89 10.63
C ILE A 178 -6.55 -24.47 12.06
N LYS A 179 -7.24 -25.32 12.83
CA LYS A 179 -7.66 -25.03 14.22
C LYS A 179 -6.69 -25.50 15.29
N GLY A 180 -5.95 -26.57 15.02
CA GLY A 180 -4.98 -27.17 15.91
C GLY A 180 -3.61 -26.52 15.69
N LYS A 181 -2.98 -26.11 16.78
CA LYS A 181 -1.56 -25.71 16.83
C LYS A 181 -0.66 -26.93 16.60
N ILE A 182 -0.82 -27.63 15.49
CA ILE A 182 0.12 -28.67 15.10
C ILE A 182 1.30 -27.93 14.46
N SER A 183 2.22 -27.50 15.33
CA SER A 183 3.52 -27.01 14.92
C SER A 183 4.29 -28.20 14.36
N ALA A 184 5.01 -27.99 13.24
CA ALA A 184 5.86 -29.02 12.63
C ALA A 184 6.91 -29.61 13.61
N SER A 185 7.10 -28.97 14.77
CA SER A 185 7.92 -29.47 15.88
C SER A 185 7.36 -30.71 16.60
N ASP A 186 6.05 -30.99 16.54
CA ASP A 186 5.48 -32.21 17.17
C ASP A 186 5.72 -33.49 16.35
N PHE A 187 6.23 -33.36 15.12
CA PHE A 187 6.55 -34.48 14.23
C PHE A 187 8.06 -34.72 14.06
N LEU A 188 8.90 -33.89 14.68
CA LEU A 188 10.36 -33.94 14.57
C LEU A 188 11.04 -34.29 15.90
N ASP A 189 10.44 -35.19 16.69
CA ASP A 189 11.11 -35.92 17.78
C ASP A 189 11.06 -37.43 17.50
#